data_AF-Q6JTW5-F1
#
_entry.id   AF-Q6JTW5-F1
#
_cell.length_a   1.000
_cell.length_b   1.000
_cell.length_c   1.000
_cell.angle_alpha   90.00
_cell.angle_beta   90.00
_cell.angle_gamma   90.00
#
_symmetry.space_group_name_H-M   'P 1'
#
loop_
_entity.id
_entity.type
_entity.pdbx_description
1 polymer ?
#
loop_
_entity_poly.entity_id
_entity_poly.type
_entity_poly.pdbx_seq_one_letter_code
_entity_poly.pdbx_strand_id
1 'polypeptide(L)'
;TFHINLRSTSDLNPLRVIEGVRDLSKKLIIVPGEDRLSRQAQENATLCMNILVRATLCSKRVSKEHKLSTEAFEWLLGEIETRFAQAQAQP
;
A
#
# COMPACT_ATOMS: atom_id res chain seq x y z
N THR A 1 -0.14 19.95 0.14
CA THR A 1 -0.56 19.40 -1.15
C THR A 1 0.65 19.25 -2.05
N PHE A 2 0.97 18.03 -2.48
CA PHE A 2 2.09 17.79 -3.39
C PHE A 2 1.77 18.40 -4.77
N HIS A 3 2.66 19.26 -5.27
CA HIS A 3 2.49 19.87 -6.59
C HIS A 3 3.09 18.93 -7.64
N ILE A 4 2.30 17.91 -8.04
CA ILE A 4 2.77 16.89 -8.99
C ILE A 4 2.82 17.47 -10.39
N ASN A 5 4.03 17.55 -10.97
CA ASN A 5 4.21 17.97 -12.34
C ASN A 5 4.15 16.75 -13.27
N LEU A 6 3.07 16.62 -14.04
CA LEU A 6 2.88 15.52 -14.97
C LEU A 6 3.86 15.52 -16.16
N ARG A 7 4.69 16.55 -16.32
CA ARG A 7 5.76 16.61 -17.33
C ARG A 7 7.13 16.23 -16.77
N SER A 8 7.34 16.24 -15.46
CA SER A 8 8.61 15.84 -14.86
C SER A 8 8.75 14.31 -14.78
N THR A 9 9.98 13.85 -14.68
CA THR A 9 10.33 12.48 -14.32
C THR A 9 10.13 12.29 -12.82
N SER A 10 9.60 11.14 -12.42
CA SER A 10 9.53 10.75 -11.01
C SER A 10 10.92 10.36 -10.51
N ASP A 11 11.27 10.77 -9.29
CA ASP A 11 12.49 10.40 -8.56
C ASP A 11 12.37 9.04 -7.86
N LEU A 12 11.20 8.40 -7.96
CA LEU A 12 10.85 7.19 -7.21
C LEU A 12 11.60 5.96 -7.74
N ASN A 13 12.35 5.31 -6.84
CA ASN A 13 13.03 4.06 -7.14
C ASN A 13 12.02 2.88 -7.22
N PRO A 14 12.02 2.07 -8.29
CA PRO A 14 11.13 0.92 -8.41
C PRO A 14 11.23 -0.09 -7.26
N LEU A 15 12.41 -0.27 -6.67
CA LEU A 15 12.62 -1.15 -5.51
C LEU A 15 11.91 -0.61 -4.28
N ARG A 16 11.95 0.71 -4.07
CA ARG A 16 11.26 1.36 -2.96
C ARG A 16 9.75 1.14 -3.03
N VAL A 17 9.18 1.14 -4.24
CA VAL A 17 7.76 0.83 -4.43
C VAL A 17 7.43 -0.61 -4.02
N ILE A 18 8.26 -1.57 -4.42
CA ILE A 18 8.04 -2.99 -4.10
C ILE A 18 8.12 -3.21 -2.58
N GLU A 19 9.13 -2.63 -1.93
CA GLU A 19 9.31 -2.71 -0.48
C GLU A 19 8.15 -2.02 0.26
N GLY A 20 7.80 -0.80 -0.13
CA GLY A 20 6.72 -0.04 0.49
C GLY A 20 5.37 -0.74 0.41
N VAL A 21 5.03 -1.32 -0.75
CA VAL A 21 3.79 -2.11 -0.92
C VAL A 21 3.83 -3.40 -0.08
N ARG A 22 4.98 -4.08 0.00
CA ARG A 22 5.14 -5.28 0.82
C ARG A 22 4.99 -4.97 2.30
N ASP A 23 5.56 -3.87 2.76
CA ASP A 23 5.48 -3.48 4.16
C ASP A 23 4.10 -2.97 4.53
N LEU A 24 3.43 -2.23 3.64
CA LEU A 24 2.02 -1.88 3.81
C LEU A 24 1.14 -3.12 3.98
N SER A 25 1.31 -4.14 3.12
CA SER A 25 0.57 -5.40 3.19
C SER A 25 0.66 -6.08 4.56
N LYS A 26 1.81 -6.03 5.22
CA LYS A 26 2.01 -6.60 6.58
C LYS A 26 1.28 -5.82 7.66
N LYS A 27 1.01 -4.53 7.45
CA LYS A 27 0.35 -3.66 8.44
C LYS A 27 -1.17 -3.72 8.38
N LEU A 28 -1.75 -4.22 7.29
CA LEU A 28 -3.20 -4.34 7.12
C LEU A 28 -3.77 -5.53 7.92
N ILE A 29 -3.68 -5.50 9.25
CA ILE A 29 -4.11 -6.60 10.13
C ILE A 29 -5.61 -6.55 10.43
N ILE A 30 -6.28 -7.70 10.28
CA ILE A 30 -7.71 -7.93 10.58
C ILE A 30 -7.86 -9.04 11.63
N VAL A 31 -7.13 -10.14 11.44
CA VAL A 31 -7.04 -11.25 12.41
C VAL A 31 -5.68 -11.18 13.09
N PRO A 32 -5.60 -10.71 14.35
CA PRO A 32 -4.35 -10.72 15.10
C PRO A 32 -4.01 -12.14 15.56
N GLY A 33 -2.72 -12.52 15.47
CA GLY A 33 -2.23 -13.80 15.97
C GLY A 33 -1.07 -14.37 15.14
N GLU A 34 -0.19 -15.14 15.79
CA GLU A 34 1.02 -15.73 15.15
C GLU A 34 0.88 -17.23 14.87
N ASP A 35 -0.14 -17.88 15.43
CA ASP A 35 -0.39 -19.29 15.18
C ASP A 35 -0.77 -19.55 13.71
N ARG A 36 -0.69 -20.82 13.30
CA ARG A 36 -0.90 -21.20 11.90
C ARG A 36 -2.33 -20.88 11.42
N LEU A 37 -3.33 -20.99 12.29
CA LEU A 37 -4.72 -20.72 11.91
C LEU A 37 -4.94 -19.22 11.73
N SER A 38 -4.45 -18.40 12.66
CA SER A 38 -4.55 -16.94 12.58
C SER A 38 -3.87 -16.38 11.33
N ARG A 39 -2.69 -16.88 10.96
CA ARG A 39 -2.00 -16.46 9.74
C ARG A 39 -2.78 -16.79 8.47
N GLN A 40 -3.36 -18.00 8.39
CA GLN A 40 -4.18 -18.38 7.24
C GLN A 40 -5.46 -17.54 7.16
N ALA A 41 -6.11 -17.29 8.29
CA ALA A 41 -7.30 -16.46 8.36
C ALA A 41 -7.01 -15.01 7.94
N GLN A 42 -5.90 -14.45 8.40
CA GLN A 42 -5.42 -13.11 8.02
C GLN A 42 -5.12 -13.00 6.52
N GLU A 43 -4.44 -13.99 5.94
CA GLU A 43 -4.15 -14.04 4.50
C GLU A 43 -5.44 -14.07 3.69
N ASN A 44 -6.39 -14.92 4.07
CA ASN A 44 -7.68 -15.05 3.39
C ASN A 44 -8.51 -13.76 3.51
N ALA A 45 -8.57 -13.16 4.71
CA ALA A 45 -9.33 -11.94 4.97
C ALA A 45 -8.81 -10.74 4.16
N THR A 46 -7.50 -10.70 3.89
CA THR A 46 -6.85 -9.57 3.20
C THR A 46 -6.47 -9.87 1.75
N LEU A 47 -6.81 -11.04 1.22
CA LEU A 47 -6.41 -11.48 -0.13
C LEU A 47 -6.79 -10.46 -1.22
N CYS A 48 -8.08 -10.09 -1.27
CA CYS A 48 -8.60 -9.15 -2.26
C CYS A 48 -7.95 -7.76 -2.12
N MET A 49 -7.82 -7.26 -0.88
CA MET A 49 -7.18 -5.98 -0.61
C MET A 49 -5.72 -5.97 -1.05
N ASN A 50 -4.97 -7.03 -0.76
CA ASN A 50 -3.58 -7.16 -1.19
C ASN A 50 -3.43 -7.28 -2.72
N ILE A 51 -4.37 -7.92 -3.41
CA ILE A 51 -4.40 -7.93 -4.88
C ILE A 51 -4.62 -6.51 -5.42
N LEU A 52 -5.60 -5.78 -4.88
CA LEU A 52 -5.92 -4.42 -5.31
C LEU A 52 -4.75 -3.46 -5.11
N VAL A 53 -4.13 -3.47 -3.92
CA VAL A 53 -2.98 -2.61 -3.60
C VAL A 53 -1.83 -2.87 -4.56
N ARG A 54 -1.50 -4.16 -4.82
CA ARG A 54 -0.42 -4.53 -5.76
C ARG A 54 -0.73 -4.15 -7.20
N ALA A 55 -1.97 -4.29 -7.66
CA ALA A 55 -2.38 -3.93 -9.02
C ALA A 55 -2.39 -2.41 -9.24
N THR A 56 -2.73 -1.65 -8.20
CA THR A 56 -2.84 -0.18 -8.25
C THR A 56 -1.49 0.49 -8.08
N LEU A 57 -0.70 0.04 -7.11
CA LEU A 57 0.59 0.64 -6.75
C LEU A 57 1.80 -0.05 -7.39
N CYS A 58 1.64 -0.70 -8.56
CA CYS A 58 2.79 -1.31 -9.22
C CYS A 58 3.77 -0.24 -9.73
N SER A 59 5.07 -0.51 -9.66
CA SER A 59 6.13 0.49 -9.88
C SER A 59 5.99 1.23 -11.22
N LYS A 60 5.54 0.55 -12.27
CA LYS A 60 5.31 1.17 -13.58
C LYS A 60 4.20 2.23 -13.53
N ARG A 61 3.06 1.94 -12.90
CA ARG A 61 1.92 2.86 -12.84
C ARG A 61 2.22 4.04 -11.94
N VAL A 62 2.82 3.78 -10.77
CA VAL A 62 3.19 4.82 -9.82
C VAL A 62 4.16 5.84 -10.43
N SER A 63 5.19 5.38 -11.15
CA SER A 63 6.18 6.28 -11.75
C SER A 63 5.72 6.90 -13.08
N LYS A 64 4.98 6.18 -13.94
CA LYS A 64 4.63 6.68 -15.29
C LYS A 64 3.25 7.31 -15.39
N GLU A 65 2.23 6.71 -14.78
CA GLU A 65 0.84 7.20 -14.86
C GLU A 65 0.58 8.24 -13.79
N HIS A 66 0.92 7.92 -12.54
CA HIS A 66 0.66 8.80 -11.38
C HIS A 66 1.79 9.79 -11.12
N LYS A 67 3.01 9.51 -11.62
CA LYS A 67 4.20 10.35 -11.48
C LYS A 67 4.44 10.82 -10.03
N LEU A 68 4.24 9.91 -9.08
CA LEU A 68 4.44 10.23 -7.67
C LEU A 68 5.92 10.51 -7.40
N SER A 69 6.20 11.51 -6.56
CA SER A 69 7.51 11.65 -5.96
C SER A 69 7.69 10.61 -4.85
N THR A 70 8.94 10.42 -4.40
CA THR A 70 9.21 9.57 -3.23
C THR A 70 8.39 10.00 -2.01
N GLU A 71 8.35 11.31 -1.72
CA GLU A 71 7.58 11.85 -0.60
C GLU A 71 6.07 11.62 -0.74
N ALA A 72 5.51 11.83 -1.94
CA ALA A 72 4.09 11.60 -2.19
C ALA A 72 3.71 10.11 -2.07
N PHE A 73 4.62 9.21 -2.46
CA PHE A 73 4.43 7.77 -2.33
C PHE A 73 4.43 7.35 -0.85
N GLU A 74 5.40 7.78 -0.04
CA GLU A 74 5.44 7.47 1.40
C GLU A 74 4.19 8.00 2.12
N TRP A 75 3.79 9.23 1.82
CA TRP A 75 2.57 9.81 2.38
C TRP A 75 1.33 9.00 2.00
N LEU A 76 1.22 8.56 0.73
CA LEU A 76 0.11 7.74 0.26
C LEU A 76 0.03 6.40 1.00
N LEU A 77 1.15 5.73 1.26
CA LEU A 77 1.16 4.49 2.02
C LEU A 77 0.63 4.68 3.45
N GLY A 78 1.03 5.76 4.13
CA GLY A 78 0.53 6.08 5.48
C GLY A 78 -0.96 6.45 5.50
N GLU A 79 -1.43 7.15 4.46
CA GLU A 79 -2.85 7.48 4.32
C GLU A 79 -3.70 6.22 4.08
N ILE A 80 -3.22 5.26 3.29
CA ILE A 80 -3.91 3.96 3.08
C ILE A 80 -3.99 3.20 4.40
N GLU A 81 -2.89 3.11 5.16
CA GLU A 81 -2.86 2.47 6.48
C GLU A 81 -3.88 3.10 7.43
N THR A 82 -3.90 4.42 7.51
CA THR A 82 -4.82 5.18 8.37
C THR A 82 -6.28 4.95 7.98
N ARG A 83 -6.61 5.05 6.69
CA ARG A 83 -7.98 4.84 6.21
C ARG A 83 -8.43 3.39 6.36
N PHE A 84 -7.53 2.43 6.20
CA PHE A 84 -7.84 1.03 6.44
C PHE A 84 -8.23 0.78 7.89
N ALA A 85 -7.47 1.32 8.85
CA ALA A 85 -7.79 1.22 10.27
C ALA A 85 -9.14 1.87 10.61
N GLN A 86 -9.42 3.05 10.05
CA GLN A 86 -10.70 3.74 10.24
C GLN A 86 -11.90 3.02 9.62
N ALA A 87 -11.70 2.26 8.54
CA ALA A 87 -12.75 1.53 7.85
C ALA A 87 -13.12 0.21 8.53
N GLN A 88 -12.42 -0.19 9.59
CA GLN A 88 -12.77 -1.37 10.36
C GLN A 88 -14.11 -1.18 11.06
N ALA A 89 -14.98 -2.18 10.97
CA ALA A 89 -16.25 -2.16 11.68
C ALA A 89 -15.99 -2.13 13.19
N GLN A 90 -16.72 -1.27 13.90
CA GLN A 90 -16.68 -1.28 15.36
C GLN A 90 -17.32 -2.59 15.85
N PRO A 91 -16.68 -3.29 16.82
CA PRO A 91 -17.22 -4.52 17.39
C PRO A 91 -18.62 -4.34 18.00
#